data_AF-A0A8S3JCZ0-F1
#
_entry.id   AF-A0A8S3JCZ0-F1
#
_cell.length_a   1.000
_cell.length_b   1.000
_cell.length_c   1.000
_cell.angle_alpha   90.00
_cell.angle_beta   90.00
_cell.angle_gamma   90.00
#
_symmetry.space_group_name_H-M   'P 1'
#
loop_
_entity.id
_entity.type
_entity.pdbx_description
1 polymer ?
#
loop_
_entity_poly.entity_id
_entity_poly.type
_entity_poly.pdbx_seq_one_letter_code
_entity_poly.pdbx_strand_id
1 'polypeptide(L)'
;MDFSNCQSQFEKCAIDQCSRRPRSSCKCCRQELCYQHLWKHEDLLIAQLKQLKKDIYEVNYRLQTMNVRESMSNFRQHLKKWRIDCYTIID
;
A
#
# COMPACT_ATOMS: atom_id res chain seq x y z
N MET A 1 -45.44 -2.79 -28.32
CA MET A 1 -44.13 -2.28 -27.84
C MET A 1 -43.78 -3.14 -26.66
N ASP A 2 -43.00 -4.19 -26.90
CA ASP A 2 -42.64 -5.17 -25.87
C ASP A 2 -41.56 -4.57 -24.97
N PHE A 3 -41.91 -4.27 -23.73
CA PHE A 3 -40.99 -3.86 -22.67
C PHE A 3 -40.25 -5.06 -22.07
N SER A 4 -39.78 -5.97 -22.93
CA SER A 4 -39.22 -7.26 -22.53
C SER A 4 -37.76 -7.37 -22.93
N ASN A 5 -36.93 -6.37 -22.65
CA ASN A 5 -35.48 -6.59 -22.68
C ASN A 5 -34.64 -5.54 -21.93
N CYS A 6 -34.77 -5.47 -20.60
CA CYS A 6 -33.74 -4.82 -19.78
C CYS A 6 -33.65 -5.50 -18.41
N GLN A 7 -33.52 -6.83 -18.40
CA GLN A 7 -33.03 -7.53 -17.22
C GLN A 7 -31.52 -7.65 -17.37
N SER A 8 -30.80 -6.80 -16.64
CA SER A 8 -29.35 -6.91 -16.49
C SER A 8 -28.99 -8.32 -16.03
N GLN A 9 -28.12 -8.98 -16.80
CA GLN A 9 -27.58 -10.33 -16.55
C GLN A 9 -26.63 -10.39 -15.34
N PHE A 10 -27.02 -9.81 -14.21
CA PHE A 10 -26.30 -9.93 -12.95
C PHE A 10 -27.25 -10.51 -11.91
N GLU A 11 -27.39 -11.83 -11.97
CA GLU A 11 -28.39 -12.55 -11.17
C GLU A 11 -28.04 -12.57 -9.69
N LYS A 12 -26.76 -12.45 -9.32
CA LYS A 12 -26.28 -12.56 -7.95
C LYS A 12 -25.10 -11.63 -7.68
N CYS A 13 -25.01 -11.14 -6.45
CA CYS A 13 -23.82 -10.46 -5.95
C CYS A 13 -22.59 -11.36 -6.14
N ALA A 14 -21.44 -10.77 -6.50
CA ALA A 14 -20.17 -11.46 -6.76
C ALA A 14 -19.57 -12.21 -5.55
N ILE A 15 -20.27 -12.22 -4.41
CA ILE A 15 -19.87 -12.96 -3.22
C ILE A 15 -20.66 -14.27 -3.24
N ASP A 16 -19.98 -15.41 -3.36
CA ASP A 16 -20.56 -16.73 -3.65
C ASP A 16 -21.70 -17.17 -2.72
N GLN A 17 -21.76 -16.64 -1.49
CA GLN A 17 -22.79 -16.95 -0.49
C GLN A 17 -23.90 -15.90 -0.39
N CYS A 18 -23.89 -14.89 -1.26
CA CYS A 18 -24.84 -13.79 -1.22
C CYS A 18 -25.97 -14.00 -2.23
N SER A 19 -27.18 -14.22 -1.71
CA SER A 19 -28.40 -14.33 -2.53
C SER A 19 -28.98 -12.98 -2.95
N ARG A 20 -28.38 -11.86 -2.52
CA ARG A 20 -28.91 -10.51 -2.83
C ARG A 20 -28.56 -10.12 -4.25
N ARG A 21 -29.50 -9.45 -4.91
CA ARG A 21 -29.26 -8.86 -6.23
C ARG A 21 -28.17 -7.78 -6.12
N PRO A 22 -27.23 -7.74 -7.08
CA PRO A 22 -26.26 -6.66 -7.17
C PRO A 22 -26.99 -5.34 -7.47
N ARG A 23 -26.44 -4.26 -6.95
CA ARG A 23 -27.01 -2.91 -7.05
C ARG A 23 -26.06 -1.93 -7.73
N SER A 24 -24.78 -2.25 -7.74
CA SER A 24 -23.75 -1.46 -8.37
C SER A 24 -22.55 -2.33 -8.71
N SER A 25 -21.84 -1.93 -9.76
CA SER A 25 -20.55 -2.48 -10.14
C SER A 25 -19.45 -1.61 -9.53
N CYS A 26 -18.47 -2.23 -8.87
CA CYS A 26 -17.29 -1.50 -8.46
C CYS A 26 -16.46 -1.12 -9.69
N LYS A 27 -16.19 0.18 -9.90
CA LYS A 27 -15.40 0.64 -11.06
C LYS A 27 -13.96 0.11 -11.08
N CYS A 28 -13.39 -0.18 -9.90
CA CYS A 28 -12.00 -0.62 -9.78
C CYS A 28 -11.82 -2.10 -10.15
N CYS A 29 -12.66 -2.99 -9.62
CA CYS A 29 -12.53 -4.44 -9.79
C CYS A 29 -13.62 -5.06 -10.67
N ARG A 30 -14.58 -4.26 -11.15
CA ARG A 30 -15.74 -4.66 -11.97
C ARG A 30 -16.62 -5.74 -11.32
N GLN A 31 -16.56 -5.85 -10.00
CA GLN A 31 -17.40 -6.78 -9.24
C GLN A 31 -18.80 -6.18 -9.04
N GLU A 32 -19.81 -6.98 -9.33
CA GLU A 32 -21.21 -6.64 -9.13
C GLU A 32 -21.61 -6.94 -7.69
N LEU A 33 -21.83 -5.91 -6.88
CA LEU A 33 -22.03 -6.04 -5.44
C LEU A 33 -23.41 -5.56 -5.03
N CYS A 34 -24.02 -6.24 -4.06
CA CYS A 34 -25.15 -5.67 -3.33
C CYS A 34 -24.65 -4.57 -2.38
N TYR A 35 -25.53 -3.66 -1.93
CA TYR A 35 -25.12 -2.52 -1.11
C TYR A 35 -24.30 -2.89 0.12
N GLN A 36 -24.66 -3.97 0.83
CA GLN A 36 -23.91 -4.39 2.00
C GLN A 36 -22.48 -4.83 1.66
N HIS A 37 -22.29 -5.56 0.56
CA HIS A 37 -20.96 -5.99 0.14
C HIS A 37 -20.17 -4.85 -0.51
N LEU A 38 -20.85 -3.90 -1.16
CA LEU A 38 -20.22 -2.68 -1.64
C LEU A 38 -19.65 -1.86 -0.48
N TRP A 39 -20.42 -1.65 0.59
CA TRP A 39 -19.94 -0.92 1.77
C TRP A 39 -18.78 -1.63 2.46
N LYS A 40 -18.87 -2.96 2.66
CA LYS A 40 -17.75 -3.74 3.20
C LYS A 40 -16.50 -3.65 2.32
N HIS A 41 -16.69 -3.66 1.01
CA HIS A 41 -15.61 -3.52 0.04
C HIS A 41 -14.98 -2.11 0.13
N GLU A 42 -15.78 -1.06 0.23
CA GLU A 42 -15.32 0.31 0.45
C GLU A 42 -14.59 0.48 1.79
N ASP A 43 -15.11 -0.09 2.88
CA ASP A 43 -14.48 -0.06 4.19
C ASP A 43 -13.10 -0.72 4.17
N LEU A 44 -12.97 -1.87 3.50
CA LEU A 44 -11.70 -2.57 3.32
C LEU A 44 -10.70 -1.73 2.53
N LEU A 45 -11.15 -1.09 1.44
CA LEU A 45 -10.31 -0.17 0.67
C LEU A 45 -9.85 1.02 1.51
N ILE A 46 -10.74 1.63 2.30
CA ILE A 46 -10.40 2.75 3.19
C ILE A 46 -9.36 2.31 4.23
N ALA A 47 -9.50 1.12 4.81
CA ALA A 47 -8.54 0.58 5.77
C ALA A 47 -7.15 0.38 5.13
N GLN A 48 -7.10 -0.20 3.93
CA GLN A 48 -5.86 -0.39 3.18
C GLN A 48 -5.19 0.96 2.83
N LEU A 49 -5.96 1.94 2.36
CA LEU A 49 -5.45 3.28 2.06
C LEU A 49 -4.90 3.99 3.30
N LYS A 50 -5.56 3.83 4.46
CA LYS A 50 -5.05 4.36 5.73
C LYS A 50 -3.72 3.74 6.11
N GLN A 51 -3.55 2.43 5.91
CA GLN A 51 -2.28 1.75 6.19
C GLN A 51 -1.19 2.22 5.24
N LEU A 52 -1.44 2.26 3.93
CA LEU A 52 -0.49 2.75 2.94
C LEU A 52 -0.02 4.18 3.24
N LYS A 53 -0.94 5.06 3.67
CA LYS A 53 -0.59 6.43 4.07
C LYS A 53 0.39 6.45 5.26
N LYS A 54 0.20 5.57 6.25
CA LYS A 54 1.12 5.45 7.39
C LYS A 54 2.48 4.94 6.94
N ASP A 55 2.52 3.92 6.09
CA ASP A 55 3.76 3.32 5.61
C ASP A 55 4.58 4.34 4.78
N ILE A 56 3.92 5.11 3.92
CA ILE A 56 4.56 6.20 3.17
C ILE A 56 5.14 7.26 4.11
N TYR A 57 4.39 7.64 5.15
CA TYR A 57 4.86 8.62 6.12
C TYR A 57 6.10 8.10 6.88
N GLU A 58 6.08 6.85 7.31
CA GLU A 58 7.19 6.20 8.01
C GLU A 58 8.44 6.12 7.11
N VAL A 59 8.28 5.67 5.86
CA VAL A 59 9.40 5.61 4.91
C VAL A 59 9.98 7.00 4.65
N ASN A 60 9.12 8.00 4.47
CA ASN A 60 9.57 9.37 4.28
C ASN A 60 10.29 9.92 5.52
N TYR A 61 9.78 9.65 6.72
CA TYR A 61 10.44 10.02 7.97
C TYR A 61 11.82 9.37 8.09
N ARG A 62 11.93 8.07 7.78
CA ARG A 62 13.21 7.35 7.78
C ARG A 62 14.18 7.93 6.76
N LEU A 63 13.72 8.28 5.56
CA LEU A 63 14.56 8.95 4.55
C LEU A 63 15.04 10.33 5.00
N GLN A 64 14.18 11.12 5.65
CA GLN A 64 14.53 12.44 6.17
C GLN A 64 15.51 12.37 7.35
N THR A 65 15.37 11.36 8.20
CA THR A 65 16.22 11.15 9.38
C THR A 65 17.49 10.35 9.09
N MET A 66 17.59 9.71 7.93
CA MET A 66 18.78 9.02 7.49
C MET A 66 19.90 10.03 7.25
N ASN A 67 20.75 10.24 8.26
CA ASN A 67 21.87 11.17 8.20
C ASN A 67 23.06 10.55 7.45
N VAL A 68 22.87 10.31 6.15
CA VAL A 68 23.88 9.71 5.25
C VAL A 68 25.19 10.49 5.31
N ARG A 69 25.11 11.82 5.41
CA ARG A 69 26.30 12.69 5.49
C ARG A 69 27.10 12.42 6.75
N GLU A 70 26.44 12.35 7.91
CA GLU A 70 27.10 12.03 9.17
C GLU A 70 27.69 10.62 9.17
N SER A 71 26.93 9.62 8.69
CA SER A 71 27.44 8.26 8.57
C SER A 71 28.69 8.20 7.68
N MET A 72 28.68 8.86 6.53
CA MET A 72 29.84 8.92 5.63
C MET A 72 31.03 9.67 6.24
N SER A 73 30.78 10.73 7.00
CA SER A 73 31.82 11.44 7.74
C SER A 73 32.49 10.51 8.76
N ASN A 74 31.70 9.78 9.55
CA ASN A 74 32.20 8.84 10.56
C ASN A 74 33.00 7.70 9.93
N PHE A 75 32.53 7.12 8.81
CA PHE A 75 33.30 6.12 8.07
C PHE A 75 34.65 6.65 7.58
N ARG A 76 34.68 7.88 7.05
CA ARG A 76 35.94 8.51 6.61
C ARG A 76 36.90 8.74 7.77
N GLN A 77 36.40 9.15 8.93
CA GLN A 77 37.21 9.31 10.14
C GLN A 77 37.78 7.97 10.61
N HIS A 78 36.98 6.90 10.61
CA HIS A 78 37.44 5.56 10.96
C HIS A 78 38.51 5.06 9.99
N LEU A 79 38.34 5.24 8.68
CA LEU A 79 39.36 4.88 7.69
C LEU A 79 40.65 5.69 7.86
N LYS A 80 40.54 6.97 8.22
CA LYS A 80 41.71 7.81 8.51
C LYS A 80 42.44 7.30 9.75
N LYS A 81 41.71 6.96 10.81
CA LYS A 81 42.27 6.38 12.03
C LYS A 81 42.95 5.05 11.74
N TRP A 82 42.26 4.12 11.08
CA TRP A 82 42.82 2.82 10.69
C TRP A 82 44.13 2.97 9.90
N ARG A 83 44.16 3.91 8.94
CA ARG A 83 45.37 4.21 8.19
C ARG A 83 46.52 4.66 9.09
N ILE A 84 46.26 5.57 10.03
CA ILE A 84 47.26 6.06 10.99
C ILE A 84 47.74 4.90 11.88
N ASP A 85 46.82 4.12 12.42
CA ASP A 85 47.10 2.97 13.28
C ASP A 85 48.00 1.94 12.58
N CYS A 86 47.78 1.69 11.28
CA CYS A 86 48.66 0.84 10.48
C CYS A 86 50.09 1.41 10.35
N TYR A 87 50.24 2.71 10.10
CA TYR A 87 51.57 3.32 10.02
C TYR A 87 52.34 3.23 11.35
N THR A 88 51.65 3.42 12.47
CA THR A 88 52.27 3.28 13.81
C THR A 88 52.68 1.86 14.19
N ILE A 89 52.24 0.83 13.46
CA ILE A 89 52.65 -0.57 13.69
C ILE A 89 53.83 -0.96 12.79
N ILE A 90 53.99 -0.26 11.66
CA ILE A 90 55.01 -0.58 10.65
C ILE A 90 56.32 0.17 10.92
N ASP A 91 56.25 1.37 11.53
CA ASP A 91 57.40 2.10 12.07
C ASP A 91 57.82 1.57 13.46
#